data_AF-A0A351EWU4-F1
#
_entry.id   AF-A0A351EWU4-F1
#
_cell.length_a   1.000
_cell.length_b   1.000
_cell.length_c   1.000
_cell.angle_alpha   90.00
_cell.angle_beta   90.00
_cell.angle_gamma   90.00
#
_symmetry.space_group_name_H-M   'P 1'
#
loop_
_entity.id
_entity.type
_entity.pdbx_description
1 polymer ?
#
loop_
_entity_poly.entity_id
_entity_poly.type
_entity_poly.pdbx_seq_one_letter_code
_entity_poly.pdbx_strand_id
1 'polypeptide(L)'
;EARDRIGGRVWTDRSLGVPLDMGASWIHGVRRNPLTDLADELDIKRATTDYGNHIVRDVQGRIVDEDDLPDDFEVVTSIEHEYAADRAELSPRPTMRAKSSAAAMSFFPTDTQR
;
A
#
# COMPACT_ATOMS: atom_id res chain seq x y z
N GLU A 1 7.15 15.63 21.88
CA GLU A 1 6.87 14.19 22.03
C GLU A 1 6.06 13.96 23.28
N ALA A 2 5.01 13.13 23.22
CA ALA A 2 4.08 12.90 24.34
C ALA A 2 4.11 11.45 24.86
N ARG A 3 4.78 10.55 24.13
CA ARG A 3 5.00 9.16 24.54
C ARG A 3 6.30 9.05 25.33
N ASP A 4 6.45 7.95 26.05
CA ASP A 4 7.65 7.53 26.78
C ASP A 4 8.74 6.92 25.87
N ARG A 5 8.63 7.12 24.55
CA ARG A 5 9.56 6.62 23.54
C ARG A 5 9.69 7.62 22.39
N ILE A 6 10.83 7.57 21.70
CA ILE A 6 11.05 8.30 20.45
C ILE A 6 10.33 7.63 19.27
N GLY A 7 10.37 8.30 18.10
CA GLY A 7 9.97 7.73 16.81
C GLY A 7 8.52 7.99 16.39
N GLY A 8 7.66 8.51 17.27
CA GLY A 8 6.27 8.81 16.93
C GLY A 8 5.52 7.59 16.35
N ARG A 9 5.20 7.65 15.05
CA ARG A 9 4.52 6.60 14.27
C ARG A 9 5.47 5.51 13.72
N VAL A 10 6.77 5.61 13.97
CA VAL A 10 7.75 4.55 13.70
C VAL A 10 8.01 3.84 15.03
N TRP A 11 7.58 2.59 15.14
CA TRP A 11 7.65 1.84 16.40
C TRP A 11 7.77 0.34 16.15
N THR A 12 8.84 -0.26 16.66
CA THR A 12 9.01 -1.72 16.74
C THR A 12 8.70 -2.20 18.15
N ASP A 13 7.69 -3.06 18.31
CA ASP A 13 7.48 -3.84 19.52
C ASP A 13 8.39 -5.07 19.52
N ARG A 14 8.95 -5.40 20.69
CA ARG A 14 9.85 -6.54 20.90
C ARG A 14 9.37 -7.45 22.03
N SER A 15 8.20 -7.17 22.60
CA SER A 15 7.62 -7.90 23.75
C SER A 15 7.34 -9.38 23.45
N LEU A 16 7.12 -9.73 22.19
CA LEU A 16 6.76 -11.08 21.73
C LEU A 16 7.98 -11.99 21.44
N GLY A 17 9.21 -11.54 21.73
CA GLY A 17 10.44 -12.29 21.43
C GLY A 17 10.90 -12.20 19.97
N VAL A 18 10.11 -11.59 19.10
CA VAL A 18 10.46 -11.19 17.73
C VAL A 18 10.10 -9.73 17.50
N PRO A 19 10.86 -8.98 16.67
CA PRO A 19 10.52 -7.60 16.36
C PRO A 19 9.27 -7.53 15.46
N LEU A 20 8.30 -6.70 15.84
CA LEU A 20 7.11 -6.40 15.06
C LEU A 20 6.95 -4.89 14.92
N ASP A 21 6.93 -4.38 13.69
CA ASP A 21 6.68 -2.96 13.45
C ASP A 21 5.18 -2.66 13.54
N MET A 22 4.83 -1.82 14.53
CA MET A 22 3.46 -1.37 14.84
C MET A 22 3.10 -0.07 14.10
N GLY A 23 3.93 0.32 13.13
CA GLY A 23 3.89 1.60 12.44
C GLY A 23 4.51 1.48 11.06
N ALA A 24 5.40 2.42 10.69
CA ALA A 24 6.10 2.32 9.42
C ALA A 24 7.00 1.06 9.38
N SER A 25 6.72 0.18 8.42
CA SER A 25 7.45 -1.08 8.19
C SER A 25 8.01 -1.20 6.77
N TRP A 26 7.66 -0.27 5.87
CA TRP A 26 8.03 -0.33 4.45
C TRP A 26 8.61 0.99 3.95
N ILE A 27 9.73 0.90 3.25
CA ILE A 27 10.26 1.94 2.37
C ILE A 27 9.67 1.76 0.97
N HIS A 28 8.67 2.57 0.61
CA HIS A 28 8.15 2.62 -0.76
C HIS A 28 9.15 3.31 -1.69
N GLY A 29 9.35 2.75 -2.90
CA GLY A 29 10.22 3.31 -3.93
C GLY A 29 11.67 3.48 -3.49
N VAL A 30 12.57 2.59 -3.94
CA VAL A 30 13.98 2.63 -3.48
C VAL A 30 14.86 3.63 -4.23
N ARG A 31 14.44 4.11 -5.42
CA ARG A 31 15.23 5.03 -6.24
C ARG A 31 15.02 6.48 -5.79
N ARG A 32 16.10 7.22 -5.57
CA ARG A 32 16.09 8.63 -5.12
C ARG A 32 15.33 8.83 -3.79
N ASN A 33 15.24 7.78 -2.98
CA ASN A 33 14.63 7.84 -1.66
C ASN A 33 15.74 7.91 -0.60
N PRO A 34 15.85 9.00 0.17
CA PRO A 34 16.92 9.16 1.16
C PRO A 34 16.88 8.12 2.28
N LEU A 35 15.73 7.46 2.50
CA LEU A 35 15.65 6.34 3.45
C LEU A 35 16.40 5.10 2.94
N THR A 36 16.54 4.92 1.63
CA THR A 36 17.35 3.85 1.05
C THR A 36 18.83 4.08 1.37
N ASP A 37 19.33 5.28 1.08
CA ASP A 37 20.74 5.62 1.31
C ASP A 37 21.07 5.53 2.81
N LEU A 38 20.20 6.05 3.67
CA LEU A 38 20.35 5.95 5.12
C LEU A 38 20.34 4.49 5.61
N ALA A 39 19.50 3.63 5.02
CA ALA A 39 19.48 2.21 5.38
C ALA A 39 20.79 1.51 4.99
N ASP A 40 21.38 1.88 3.84
CA ASP A 40 22.67 1.35 3.40
C ASP A 40 23.82 1.85 4.29
N GLU A 41 23.84 3.13 4.64
CA GLU A 41 24.84 3.71 5.56
C GLU A 41 24.82 3.05 6.94
N LEU A 42 23.65 2.62 7.41
CA LEU A 42 23.45 1.99 8.72
C LEU A 42 23.48 0.45 8.69
N ASP A 43 23.77 -0.17 7.54
CA ASP A 43 23.73 -1.62 7.33
C ASP A 43 22.40 -2.27 7.78
N ILE A 44 21.29 -1.58 7.53
CA ILE A 44 19.95 -2.06 7.87
C ILE A 44 19.51 -3.08 6.81
N LYS A 45 19.28 -4.31 7.27
CA LYS A 45 18.75 -5.37 6.42
C LYS A 45 17.35 -5.03 5.94
N ARG A 46 17.14 -5.15 4.62
CA ARG A 46 15.86 -4.96 3.95
C ARG A 46 15.49 -6.23 3.19
N ALA A 47 14.20 -6.49 3.05
CA ALA A 47 13.67 -7.53 2.19
C ALA A 47 12.85 -6.89 1.07
N THR A 48 12.92 -7.44 -0.13
CA THR A 48 12.09 -7.02 -1.26
C THR A 48 10.72 -7.67 -1.16
N THR A 49 9.66 -6.89 -1.31
CA THR A 49 8.30 -7.43 -1.44
C THR A 49 8.05 -7.84 -2.89
N ASP A 50 7.58 -9.07 -3.08
CA ASP A 50 7.06 -9.55 -4.36
C ASP A 50 5.54 -9.39 -4.36
N TYR A 51 5.03 -8.42 -5.12
CA TYR A 51 3.60 -8.13 -5.20
C TYR A 51 2.81 -9.23 -5.93
N GLY A 52 3.47 -10.01 -6.79
CA GLY A 52 2.85 -11.17 -7.44
C GLY A 52 2.72 -12.38 -6.50
N ASN A 53 3.47 -12.39 -5.39
CA ASN A 53 3.43 -13.47 -4.42
C ASN A 53 2.36 -13.22 -3.35
N HIS A 54 1.10 -13.33 -3.75
CA HIS A 54 -0.05 -13.17 -2.86
C HIS A 54 -1.07 -14.30 -3.05
N ILE A 55 -1.96 -14.46 -2.06
CA ILE A 55 -3.11 -15.38 -2.15
C ILE A 55 -4.34 -14.58 -1.76
N VAL A 56 -5.32 -14.50 -2.65
CA VAL A 56 -6.62 -13.89 -2.34
C VAL A 56 -7.54 -14.95 -1.75
N ARG A 57 -8.25 -14.59 -0.69
CA ARG A 57 -9.28 -15.44 -0.07
C ARG A 57 -10.60 -14.68 0.03
N ASP A 58 -11.69 -15.39 -0.27
CA ASP A 58 -13.04 -14.84 -0.09
C ASP A 58 -13.46 -14.80 1.39
N VAL A 59 -14.66 -14.28 1.65
CA VAL A 59 -15.20 -14.15 3.02
C VAL A 59 -15.49 -15.50 3.70
N GLN A 60 -15.46 -16.62 2.95
CA GLN A 60 -15.53 -17.97 3.48
C GLN A 60 -14.13 -18.63 3.63
N GLY A 61 -13.06 -17.89 3.31
CA GLY A 61 -11.67 -18.33 3.40
C GLY A 61 -11.19 -19.20 2.23
N ARG A 62 -11.99 -19.36 1.17
CA ARG A 62 -11.60 -20.13 -0.03
C ARG A 62 -10.63 -19.32 -0.86
N ILE A 63 -9.67 -19.99 -1.49
CA ILE A 63 -8.74 -19.34 -2.43
C ILE A 63 -9.54 -18.91 -3.66
N VAL A 64 -9.30 -17.68 -4.10
CA VAL A 64 -9.88 -17.11 -5.32
C VAL A 64 -8.81 -17.15 -6.41
N ASP A 65 -9.19 -17.63 -7.59
CA ASP A 65 -8.31 -17.59 -8.77
C ASP A 65 -8.18 -16.16 -9.28
N GLU A 66 -7.06 -15.82 -9.92
CA GLU A 66 -6.85 -14.49 -10.49
C GLU A 66 -7.91 -14.16 -11.56
N ASP A 67 -8.34 -15.16 -12.34
CA ASP A 67 -9.38 -14.99 -13.36
C ASP A 67 -10.77 -14.67 -12.78
N ASP A 68 -10.98 -14.94 -11.48
CA ASP A 68 -12.24 -14.69 -10.77
C ASP A 68 -12.22 -13.36 -9.98
N LEU A 69 -11.11 -12.62 -10.02
CA LEU A 69 -11.01 -11.33 -9.33
C LEU A 69 -11.85 -10.25 -10.05
N PRO A 70 -12.41 -9.28 -9.31
CA PRO A 70 -13.05 -8.12 -9.91
C PRO A 70 -12.10 -7.37 -10.85
N ASP A 71 -12.61 -6.86 -11.98
CA ASP A 71 -11.83 -6.11 -12.98
C ASP A 71 -11.07 -4.90 -12.41
N ASP A 72 -11.55 -4.34 -11.29
CA ASP A 72 -10.94 -3.20 -10.60
C ASP A 72 -9.92 -3.59 -9.52
N PHE A 73 -9.76 -4.89 -9.22
CA PHE A 73 -8.87 -5.37 -8.17
C PHE A 73 -7.41 -4.96 -8.41
N GLU A 74 -6.90 -5.13 -9.63
CA GLU A 74 -5.53 -4.71 -9.99
C GLU A 74 -5.35 -3.19 -9.88
N VAL A 75 -6.37 -2.42 -10.24
CA VAL A 75 -6.32 -0.95 -10.18
C VAL A 75 -6.26 -0.47 -8.74
N VAL A 76 -7.10 -1.02 -7.86
CA VAL A 76 -7.13 -0.63 -6.45
C VAL A 76 -5.83 -1.05 -5.76
N THR A 77 -5.39 -2.29 -5.96
CA THR A 77 -4.17 -2.81 -5.34
C THR A 77 -2.91 -2.11 -5.84
N SER A 78 -2.83 -1.74 -7.11
CA SER A 78 -1.68 -0.96 -7.61
C SER A 78 -1.60 0.44 -7.02
N ILE A 79 -2.73 1.10 -6.73
CA ILE A 79 -2.75 2.40 -6.04
C ILE A 79 -2.11 2.30 -4.65
N GLU A 80 -2.47 1.28 -3.87
CA GLU A 80 -1.95 1.08 -2.52
C GLU A 80 -0.44 0.82 -2.51
N HIS A 81 0.05 0.10 -3.52
CA HIS A 81 1.43 -0.37 -3.55
C HIS A 81 2.40 0.60 -4.26
N GLU A 82 1.97 1.27 -5.32
CA GLU A 82 2.83 2.04 -6.21
C GLU A 82 2.75 3.55 -5.95
N TYR A 83 1.56 4.11 -5.69
CA TYR A 83 1.33 5.56 -5.67
C TYR A 83 1.69 6.27 -4.35
N ALA A 84 2.26 5.55 -3.38
CA ALA A 84 2.72 6.12 -2.10
C ALA A 84 4.20 6.54 -2.11
N ALA A 85 4.93 6.37 -3.22
CA ALA A 85 6.39 6.53 -3.27
C ALA A 85 6.87 7.94 -3.66
N ASP A 86 6.18 8.67 -4.56
CA ASP A 86 6.55 10.02 -4.98
C ASP A 86 5.45 11.06 -4.66
N ARG A 87 5.85 12.28 -4.27
CA ARG A 87 4.91 13.40 -4.05
C ARG A 87 4.12 13.76 -5.32
N ALA A 88 4.67 13.48 -6.50
CA ALA A 88 3.97 13.65 -7.78
C ALA A 88 2.88 12.59 -8.02
N GLU A 89 2.93 11.47 -7.29
CA GLU A 89 2.00 10.34 -7.39
C GLU A 89 0.89 10.40 -6.32
N LEU A 90 1.07 11.23 -5.27
CA LEU A 90 0.12 11.42 -4.16
C LEU A 90 -1.25 12.04 -4.53
N SER A 91 -1.52 12.25 -5.80
CA SER A 91 -2.86 12.49 -6.33
C SER A 91 -2.81 12.35 -7.84
N PRO A 92 -3.34 11.28 -8.43
CA PRO A 92 -3.78 11.40 -9.80
C PRO A 92 -4.89 12.46 -9.77
N ARG A 93 -4.62 13.66 -10.33
CA ARG A 93 -5.74 14.38 -10.98
C ARG A 93 -6.46 13.32 -11.81
N PRO A 94 -7.80 13.28 -11.83
CA PRO A 94 -8.55 12.18 -12.43
C PRO A 94 -8.25 12.13 -13.93
N THR A 95 -7.13 11.52 -14.30
CA THR A 95 -6.77 11.22 -15.67
C THR A 95 -7.49 9.93 -15.94
N MET A 96 -8.78 10.08 -16.26
CA MET A 96 -9.55 9.10 -17.00
C MET A 96 -8.85 8.84 -18.34
N ARG A 97 -7.79 8.04 -18.29
CA ARG A 97 -7.32 7.22 -19.39
C ARG A 97 -6.91 5.89 -18.78
N ALA A 98 -7.91 5.20 -18.24
CA ALA A 98 -7.93 3.75 -18.33
C ALA A 98 -7.59 3.41 -19.79
N LYS A 99 -6.57 2.58 -19.99
CA LYS A 99 -6.39 1.92 -21.29
C LYS A 99 -7.63 1.06 -21.50
N SER A 100 -8.56 1.59 -22.30
CA SER A 100 -9.68 0.94 -22.97
C SER A 100 -10.01 -0.49 -22.51
N SER A 101 -10.90 -0.63 -21.52
CA SER A 101 -12.04 -1.52 -21.67
C SER A 101 -13.28 -0.75 -21.19
N ALA A 102 -14.34 -0.83 -21.97
CA ALA A 102 -15.50 0.04 -21.83
C ALA A 102 -16.44 -0.49 -20.74
N ALA A 103 -16.63 0.27 -19.67
CA ALA A 103 -17.86 0.23 -18.88
C ALA A 103 -18.07 1.58 -18.19
N ALA A 104 -19.14 2.27 -18.58
CA ALA A 104 -19.53 3.54 -17.99
C ALA A 104 -20.04 3.33 -16.55
N MET A 105 -19.34 3.86 -15.55
CA MET A 105 -19.86 3.96 -14.18
C MET A 105 -20.83 5.14 -14.07
N SER A 106 -22.12 4.85 -13.99
CA SER A 106 -23.13 5.79 -13.49
C SER A 106 -22.96 5.97 -11.98
N PHE A 107 -22.59 7.18 -11.56
CA PHE A 107 -22.59 7.60 -10.16
C PHE A 107 -24.02 7.66 -9.63
N PHE A 108 -24.31 6.96 -8.53
CA PHE A 108 -25.51 7.18 -7.75
C PHE A 108 -25.45 8.56 -7.07
N PRO A 109 -26.51 9.39 -7.12
CA PRO A 109 -26.57 10.58 -6.30
C PRO A 109 -26.84 10.18 -4.84
N THR A 110 -25.97 10.63 -3.94
CA THR A 110 -26.22 10.65 -2.50
C THR A 110 -27.28 11.70 -2.20
N ASP A 111 -28.49 11.24 -1.85
CA ASP A 111 -29.48 12.12 -1.25
C ASP A 111 -29.29 12.10 0.27
N THR A 112 -28.84 13.23 0.80
CA THR A 112 -28.97 13.56 2.22
C THR A 112 -29.17 15.05 2.30
N GLN A 113 -30.42 15.50 2.38
CA GLN A 113 -30.80 16.63 3.23
C GLN A 113 -32.23 16.48 3.77
N ARG A 114 -32.29 16.45 5.11
CA ARG A 114 -33.35 16.88 6.04
C ARG A 114 -34.77 16.31 5.90
#